data_AF-A0AAW5SIU1-F1
#
_entry.id   AF-A0AAW5SIU1-F1
#
_cell.length_a   1.000
_cell.length_b   1.000
_cell.length_c   1.000
_cell.angle_alpha   90.00
_cell.angle_beta   90.00
_cell.angle_gamma   90.00
#
_symmetry.space_group_name_H-M   'P 1'
#
loop_
_entity.id
_entity.type
_entity.pdbx_description
1 polymer ?
#
loop_
_entity_poly.entity_id
_entity_poly.type
_entity_poly.pdbx_seq_one_letter_code
_entity_poly.pdbx_strand_id
1 'polypeptide(L)'
;MALATFTFTTDRGVIAYTQLERPVAEEGGVVAGGILGGDAELVALVHDILAGGPPDQVCVAEPNLYYRFTEDRDTLADVAAAMLVVGNGRGQLSDRGWDALHATLAEEDGDDSGLTTATPPPDDDEGTVIF
;
A
#
# COMPACT_ATOMS: atom_id res chain seq x y z
N MET A 1 17.35 -12.36 3.80
CA MET A 1 15.95 -11.93 4.03
C MET A 1 15.27 -11.91 2.68
N ALA A 2 13.96 -12.17 2.57
CA ALA A 2 13.34 -12.33 1.26
C ALA A 2 13.24 -10.97 0.55
N LEU A 3 13.89 -10.83 -0.61
CA LEU A 3 13.73 -9.68 -1.51
C LEU A 3 12.23 -9.49 -1.81
N ALA A 4 11.72 -8.27 -1.58
CA ALA A 4 10.36 -7.91 -1.96
C ALA A 4 10.36 -7.51 -3.44
N THR A 5 10.01 -8.47 -4.29
CA THR A 5 9.70 -8.22 -5.71
C THR A 5 8.19 -8.22 -5.90
N PHE A 6 7.68 -7.21 -6.61
CA PHE A 6 6.29 -7.18 -7.07
C PHE A 6 6.21 -6.65 -8.50
N THR A 7 5.20 -7.11 -9.23
CA THR A 7 4.99 -6.75 -10.64
C THR A 7 3.62 -6.14 -10.83
N PHE A 8 3.54 -5.26 -11.82
CA PHE A 8 2.32 -4.60 -12.25
C PHE A 8 2.16 -4.76 -13.75
N THR A 9 1.04 -5.35 -14.15
CA THR A 9 0.73 -5.64 -15.55
C THR A 9 -0.43 -4.78 -16.01
N THR A 10 -0.28 -4.15 -17.17
CA THR A 10 -1.33 -3.33 -17.80
C THR A 10 -1.44 -3.69 -19.28
N ASP A 11 -2.49 -3.22 -19.95
CA ASP A 11 -2.63 -3.32 -21.40
C ASP A 11 -1.49 -2.63 -22.17
N ARG A 12 -0.86 -1.61 -21.56
CA ARG A 12 0.29 -0.89 -22.14
C ARG A 12 1.63 -1.59 -21.95
N GLY A 13 1.74 -2.52 -20.99
CA GLY A 13 3.02 -3.15 -20.67
C GLY A 13 3.11 -3.61 -19.21
N VAL A 14 4.28 -4.15 -18.87
CA VAL A 14 4.60 -4.71 -17.55
C VAL A 14 5.74 -3.92 -16.94
N ILE A 15 5.61 -3.62 -15.65
CA ILE A 15 6.67 -3.07 -14.81
C ILE A 15 6.86 -3.94 -13.58
N ALA A 16 8.09 -4.04 -13.12
CA ALA A 16 8.51 -4.83 -11.98
C ALA A 16 9.36 -3.96 -11.06
N TYR A 17 9.07 -4.05 -9.77
CA TYR A 17 9.90 -3.47 -8.72
C TYR A 17 10.60 -4.59 -7.98
N THR A 18 11.90 -4.42 -7.73
CA THR A 18 12.69 -5.34 -6.91
C THR A 18 13.45 -4.55 -5.84
N GLN A 19 13.09 -4.77 -4.58
CA GLN A 19 13.83 -4.20 -3.45
C GLN A 19 15.25 -4.78 -3.40
N LEU A 20 16.27 -3.94 -3.22
CA LEU A 20 17.65 -4.40 -3.10
C LEU A 20 18.00 -4.67 -1.63
N GLU A 21 18.76 -5.74 -1.35
CA GLU A 21 19.29 -6.04 0.00
C GLU A 21 20.34 -5.03 0.48
N ARG A 22 20.86 -4.18 -0.42
CA ARG A 22 21.77 -3.08 -0.10
C ARG A 22 21.36 -1.88 -0.95
N PRO A 23 21.01 -0.73 -0.34
CA PRO A 23 20.75 0.48 -1.12
C PRO A 23 22.03 0.83 -1.88
N VAL A 24 22.00 0.69 -3.19
CA VAL A 24 23.08 1.15 -4.07
C VAL A 24 22.86 2.65 -4.24
N ALA A 25 23.88 3.44 -3.88
CA ALA A 25 23.79 4.89 -3.94
C ALA A 25 23.54 5.38 -5.38
N GLU A 26 22.39 6.06 -5.53
CA GLU A 26 22.13 7.28 -6.32
C GLU A 26 22.72 7.41 -7.74
N GLU A 27 22.59 6.38 -8.58
CA GLU A 27 22.69 6.57 -10.03
C GLU A 27 21.45 6.02 -10.73
N GLY A 28 20.41 6.88 -10.78
CA GLY A 28 19.30 6.80 -11.72
C GLY A 28 18.35 5.62 -11.56
N GLY A 29 17.27 5.81 -10.79
CA GLY A 29 16.12 4.89 -10.77
C GLY A 29 16.00 4.01 -9.53
N VAL A 30 16.75 4.31 -8.46
CA VAL A 30 16.53 3.70 -7.15
C VAL A 30 15.40 4.44 -6.44
N VAL A 31 14.35 3.71 -6.08
CA VAL A 31 13.18 4.22 -5.36
C VAL A 31 12.91 3.29 -4.20
N ALA A 32 12.69 3.79 -2.98
CA ALA A 32 12.43 2.99 -1.78
C ALA A 32 13.48 1.89 -1.52
N GLY A 33 14.73 2.15 -1.93
CA GLY A 33 15.84 1.19 -1.84
C GLY A 33 15.76 0.02 -2.83
N GLY A 34 14.96 0.10 -3.90
CA GLY A 34 14.84 -0.92 -4.94
C GLY A 34 14.98 -0.39 -6.36
N ILE A 35 14.91 -1.28 -7.35
CA ILE A 35 15.02 -0.96 -8.78
C ILE A 35 13.65 -1.17 -9.44
N LEU A 36 13.20 -0.17 -10.19
CA LEU A 36 12.12 -0.30 -11.16
C LEU A 36 12.67 -0.69 -12.54
N GLY A 37 12.07 -1.73 -13.13
CA GLY A 37 12.38 -2.16 -14.49
C GLY A 37 11.11 -2.54 -15.25
N GLY A 38 11.18 -2.55 -16.58
CA GLY A 38 10.05 -2.89 -17.45
C GLY A 38 9.93 -1.91 -18.61
N ASP A 39 8.71 -1.56 -18.96
CA ASP A 39 8.43 -0.57 -20.01
C ASP A 39 8.98 0.82 -19.63
N ALA A 40 9.77 1.42 -20.53
CA ALA A 40 10.49 2.65 -20.25
C ALA A 40 9.56 3.87 -20.07
N GLU A 41 8.44 3.93 -20.79
CA GLU A 41 7.46 5.02 -20.62
C GLU A 41 6.74 4.88 -19.28
N LEU A 42 6.31 3.67 -18.93
CA LEU A 42 5.66 3.41 -17.64
C LEU A 42 6.62 3.68 -16.46
N VAL A 43 7.89 3.27 -16.56
CA VAL A 43 8.90 3.53 -15.53
C VAL A 43 9.14 5.03 -15.36
N ALA A 44 9.24 5.78 -16.46
CA ALA A 44 9.41 7.23 -16.40
C ALA A 44 8.23 7.93 -15.72
N LEU A 45 6.99 7.50 -16.01
CA LEU A 45 5.79 8.03 -15.38
C LEU A 45 5.74 7.71 -13.87
N VAL A 46 6.10 6.48 -13.48
CA VAL A 46 6.17 6.12 -12.05
C VAL A 46 7.21 6.97 -11.33
N HIS A 47 8.38 7.16 -11.94
CA HIS A 47 9.44 8.01 -11.37
C HIS A 47 9.02 9.48 -11.26
N ASP A 48 8.30 10.02 -12.24
CA ASP A 48 7.78 11.40 -12.19
C ASP A 48 6.81 11.60 -11.01
N ILE A 49 5.90 10.66 -10.80
CA ILE A 49 4.98 10.69 -9.65
C ILE A 49 5.76 10.62 -8.34
N LEU A 50 6.70 9.69 -8.21
CA LEU A 50 7.47 9.54 -6.97
C LEU A 50 8.39 10.75 -6.70
N ALA A 51 8.83 11.46 -7.74
CA ALA A 51 9.58 12.71 -7.60
C ALA A 51 8.72 13.92 -7.15
N GLY A 52 7.44 13.70 -6.84
CA GLY A 52 6.51 14.75 -6.41
C GLY A 52 5.51 15.19 -7.49
N GLY A 53 5.44 14.49 -8.62
CA GLY A 53 4.47 14.77 -9.68
C GLY A 53 3.01 14.49 -9.27
N PRO A 54 2.02 15.15 -9.89
CA PRO A 54 0.60 14.88 -9.62
C PRO A 54 0.17 13.51 -10.17
N PRO A 55 -0.87 12.87 -9.58
CA PRO A 55 -1.70 13.31 -8.45
C PRO A 55 -1.14 12.90 -7.07
N ASP A 56 -1.56 13.60 -6.01
CA ASP A 56 -1.16 13.33 -4.62
C ASP A 56 -1.91 12.16 -3.96
N GLN A 57 -2.91 11.59 -4.64
CA GLN A 57 -3.62 10.40 -4.19
C GLN A 57 -4.06 9.55 -5.39
N VAL A 58 -4.14 8.24 -5.18
CA VAL A 58 -4.62 7.28 -6.18
C VAL A 58 -5.92 6.66 -5.70
N CYS A 59 -6.87 6.50 -6.62
CA CYS A 59 -8.08 5.72 -6.39
C CYS A 59 -7.84 4.28 -6.84
N VAL A 60 -7.93 3.35 -5.89
CA VAL A 60 -7.85 1.92 -6.13
C VAL A 60 -9.25 1.43 -6.47
N ALA A 61 -9.51 1.14 -7.75
CA ALA A 61 -10.88 0.88 -8.27
C ALA A 61 -11.64 -0.23 -7.52
N GLU A 62 -10.95 -1.26 -7.04
CA GLU A 62 -11.49 -2.28 -6.14
C GLU A 62 -10.46 -2.44 -5.03
N PRO A 63 -10.74 -2.02 -3.78
CA PRO A 63 -12.05 -1.77 -3.14
C PRO A 63 -12.61 -0.32 -3.13
N ASN A 64 -12.28 0.56 -4.08
CA ASN A 64 -12.60 2.01 -4.05
C ASN A 64 -11.97 2.77 -2.87
N LEU A 65 -10.76 2.38 -2.48
CA LEU A 65 -9.99 3.09 -1.47
C LEU A 65 -9.10 4.15 -2.12
N TYR A 66 -8.95 5.28 -1.43
CA TYR A 66 -8.02 6.33 -1.81
C TYR A 66 -6.75 6.16 -0.98
N TYR A 67 -5.63 5.91 -1.66
CA TYR A 67 -4.33 5.94 -1.02
C TYR A 67 -3.68 7.30 -1.27
N ARG A 68 -3.26 7.98 -0.19
CA ARG A 68 -2.52 9.24 -0.27
C ARG A 68 -1.03 8.93 -0.17
N PHE A 69 -0.26 9.49 -1.10
CA PHE A 69 1.20 9.33 -1.08
C PHE A 69 1.81 9.97 0.17
N THR A 70 2.88 9.37 0.69
CA THR A 70 3.68 9.97 1.77
C THR A 70 4.40 11.22 1.29
N GLU A 71 4.87 12.06 2.21
CA GLU A 71 5.60 13.29 1.86
C GLU A 71 6.90 13.00 1.08
N ASP A 72 7.62 11.95 1.48
CA ASP A 72 8.89 11.55 0.86
C ASP A 72 8.71 10.59 -0.34
N ARG A 73 7.53 9.99 -0.50
CA ARG A 73 7.20 9.02 -1.58
C ARG A 73 8.22 7.90 -1.73
N ASP A 74 8.87 7.50 -0.64
CA ASP A 74 9.97 6.53 -0.61
C ASP A 74 9.56 5.22 0.07
N THR A 75 8.28 4.84 0.01
CA THR A 75 7.78 3.59 0.60
C THR A 75 7.32 2.59 -0.45
N LEU A 76 7.29 1.29 -0.10
CA LEU A 76 6.79 0.24 -1.00
C LEU A 76 5.31 0.48 -1.40
N ALA A 77 4.52 1.05 -0.48
CA ALA A 77 3.13 1.42 -0.74
C ALA A 77 3.03 2.58 -1.74
N ASP A 78 3.89 3.60 -1.63
CA ASP A 78 3.99 4.68 -2.62
C ASP A 78 4.37 4.14 -4.00
N VAL A 79 5.32 3.22 -4.09
CA VAL A 79 5.69 2.60 -5.37
C VAL A 79 4.49 1.86 -5.97
N ALA A 80 3.79 1.04 -5.18
CA ALA A 80 2.62 0.31 -5.64
C ALA A 80 1.47 1.24 -6.07
N ALA A 81 1.25 2.33 -5.32
CA ALA A 81 0.27 3.36 -5.63
C ALA A 81 0.61 4.10 -6.93
N ALA A 82 1.88 4.49 -7.13
CA ALA A 82 2.33 5.15 -8.35
C ALA A 82 2.15 4.26 -9.58
N MET A 83 2.43 2.95 -9.45
CA MET A 83 2.13 1.99 -10.52
C MET A 83 0.64 1.99 -10.89
N LEU A 84 -0.25 1.99 -9.90
CA LEU A 84 -1.70 2.05 -10.12
C LEU A 84 -2.14 3.33 -10.83
N VAL A 85 -1.57 4.49 -10.49
CA VAL A 85 -1.82 5.77 -11.18
C VAL A 85 -1.47 5.65 -12.66
N VAL A 86 -0.29 5.13 -12.97
CA VAL A 86 0.18 4.98 -14.37
C VAL A 86 -0.71 4.02 -15.17
N GLY A 87 -1.22 2.97 -14.52
CA GLY A 87 -2.22 2.08 -15.09
C GLY A 87 -3.64 2.63 -15.09
N ASN A 88 -3.86 3.88 -14.66
CA ASN A 88 -5.17 4.53 -14.53
C ASN A 88 -6.17 3.70 -13.69
N GLY A 89 -5.68 3.03 -12.64
CA GLY A 89 -6.45 2.13 -11.78
C GLY A 89 -6.88 0.82 -12.44
N ARG A 90 -6.38 0.49 -13.65
CA ARG A 90 -6.78 -0.69 -14.44
C ARG A 90 -5.68 -1.74 -14.63
N GLY A 91 -4.59 -1.66 -13.89
CA GLY A 91 -3.53 -2.67 -13.96
C GLY A 91 -3.65 -3.72 -12.85
N GLN A 92 -3.10 -4.89 -13.12
CA GLN A 92 -3.05 -6.01 -12.20
C GLN A 92 -1.75 -5.96 -11.41
N LEU A 93 -1.85 -5.56 -10.14
CA LEU A 93 -0.75 -5.62 -9.19
C LEU A 93 -0.64 -7.05 -8.63
N SER A 94 0.58 -7.52 -8.40
CA SER A 94 0.83 -8.83 -7.77
C SER A 94 0.37 -8.83 -6.31
N ASP A 95 0.08 -10.00 -5.73
CA ASP A 95 -0.34 -10.13 -4.33
C ASP A 95 0.58 -9.41 -3.34
N ARG A 96 1.90 -9.42 -3.59
CA ARG A 96 2.87 -8.69 -2.74
C ARG A 96 2.77 -7.17 -2.84
N GLY A 97 2.43 -6.63 -4.01
CA GLY A 97 2.19 -5.19 -4.13
C GLY A 97 0.88 -4.80 -3.45
N TRP A 98 -0.13 -5.66 -3.53
CA TRP A 98 -1.36 -5.49 -2.76
C TRP A 98 -1.13 -5.57 -1.26
N ASP A 99 -0.30 -6.50 -0.78
CA ASP A 99 0.08 -6.63 0.63
C ASP A 99 0.76 -5.36 1.16
N ALA A 100 1.67 -4.77 0.38
CA ALA A 100 2.32 -3.50 0.73
C ALA A 100 1.32 -2.33 0.87
N LEU A 101 0.35 -2.23 -0.03
CA LEU A 101 -0.73 -1.24 0.03
C LEU A 101 -1.68 -1.50 1.21
N HIS A 102 -2.07 -2.76 1.43
CA HIS A 102 -2.98 -3.13 2.51
C HIS A 102 -2.33 -2.98 3.89
N ALA A 103 -1.03 -3.20 4.02
CA ALA A 103 -0.31 -2.97 5.27
C ALA A 103 -0.52 -1.52 5.74
N THR A 104 -0.34 -0.55 4.84
CA THR A 104 -0.56 0.87 5.17
C THR A 104 -2.03 1.22 5.43
N LEU A 105 -2.96 0.64 4.67
CA LEU A 105 -4.40 0.90 4.85
C LEU A 105 -4.94 0.28 6.15
N ALA A 106 -4.42 -0.88 6.55
CA ALA A 106 -4.79 -1.53 7.81
C ALA A 106 -4.23 -0.80 9.04
N GLU A 107 -3.11 -0.07 8.89
CA GLU A 107 -2.57 0.78 9.95
C GLU A 107 -3.44 2.03 10.20
N GLU A 108 -4.10 2.59 9.16
CA GLU A 108 -5.03 3.72 9.32
C GLU A 108 -6.43 3.32 9.83
N ASP A 109 -6.90 2.11 9.53
CA ASP A 109 -8.19 1.58 10.04
C ASP A 109 -8.05 0.97 11.46
N GLY A 110 -6.80 0.83 11.95
CA GLY A 110 -6.46 0.17 13.22
C GLY A 110 -6.60 1.03 14.48
N ASP A 111 -6.84 2.34 14.37
CA ASP A 111 -7.11 3.23 15.52
C ASP A 111 -8.62 3.26 15.88
N ASP A 112 -9.30 2.11 15.83
CA ASP A 112 -10.53 1.87 16.59
C ASP A 112 -10.46 0.51 17.31
N SER A 113 -9.33 0.25 17.98
CA SER A 113 -9.37 -0.55 19.22
C SER A 113 -9.92 0.29 20.37
N GLY A 114 -11.07 0.91 20.12
CA GLY A 114 -11.98 1.50 21.09
C GLY A 114 -13.09 0.53 21.47
N LEU A 115 -12.84 -0.79 21.49
CA LEU A 115 -13.78 -1.72 22.10
C LEU A 115 -13.73 -1.53 23.62
N THR A 116 -14.50 -0.54 24.07
CA THR A 116 -15.03 -0.46 25.42
C THR A 116 -15.57 -1.84 25.77
N THR A 117 -14.81 -2.58 26.57
CA THR A 117 -15.38 -3.70 27.31
C THR A 117 -16.22 -3.02 28.38
N ALA A 118 -17.45 -2.67 28.01
CA ALA A 118 -18.46 -2.28 28.96
C ALA A 118 -18.66 -3.49 29.88
N THR A 119 -17.93 -3.50 30.99
CA THR A 119 -18.23 -4.35 32.14
C THR A 119 -19.71 -4.12 32.47
N PRO A 120 -20.59 -5.12 32.32
CA PRO A 120 -21.95 -4.95 32.77
C PRO A 120 -21.92 -4.72 34.29
N PRO A 121 -22.75 -3.81 34.84
CA PRO A 121 -22.85 -3.66 36.27
C PRO A 121 -23.25 -5.02 36.90
N PRO A 122 -22.78 -5.34 38.12
CA PRO A 122 -23.30 -6.49 38.83
C PRO A 122 -24.80 -6.25 39.08
N ASP A 123 -25.61 -7.16 38.53
CA ASP A 123 -27.04 -7.25 38.82
C ASP A 123 -27.19 -7.78 40.25
N ASP A 124 -27.19 -6.87 41.21
CA ASP A 124 -27.80 -7.09 42.52
C ASP A 124 -29.32 -6.95 42.32
N ASP A 125 -30.05 -8.07 42.25
CA ASP A 125 -31.28 -8.27 43.03
C ASP A 125 -31.87 -9.71 42.87
N GLU A 126 -31.82 -10.44 43.98
CA GLU A 126 -32.86 -11.27 44.61
C GLU A 126 -33.90 -12.06 43.76
N GLY A 127 -33.95 -13.39 43.98
CA GLY A 127 -35.15 -14.20 43.71
C GLY A 127 -34.96 -15.73 43.70
N THR A 128 -35.20 -16.39 44.84
CA THR A 128 -36.20 -17.49 45.05
C THR A 128 -36.43 -18.49 43.88
N VAL A 129 -36.44 -19.84 43.94
CA VAL A 129 -36.70 -20.87 44.97
C VAL A 129 -36.28 -22.28 44.43
N ILE A 130 -36.22 -23.28 45.34
CA ILE A 130 -36.40 -24.76 45.26
C ILE A 130 -35.40 -25.61 44.46
N PHE A 131 -34.75 -26.56 45.13
CA PHE A 131 -35.24 -27.94 45.36
C PHE A 131 -34.74 -28.47 46.70
#